data_AF-A0A524NEU1-F1
#
_entry.id   AF-A0A524NEU1-F1
#
_cell.length_a   1.000
_cell.length_b   1.000
_cell.length_c   1.000
_cell.angle_alpha   90.00
_cell.angle_beta   90.00
_cell.angle_gamma   90.00
#
_symmetry.space_group_name_H-M   'P 1'
#
loop_
_entity.id
_entity.type
_entity.pdbx_description
1 polymer ?
#
loop_
_entity_poly.entity_id
_entity_poly.type
_entity_poly.pdbx_seq_one_letter_code
_entity_poly.pdbx_strand_id
1 'polypeptide(L)'
;MLAAAFHFEMNPIFTTICIMLFIAFFASCIGPAFWTMVTEMFPNRIRGQAVALASFTQWVFNFLVVLFFPYVLDAMGGSLTFLFLSAMGVIQLFIVQIYLKETKGKTLEEIESMWVKN
;
A
#
# COMPACT_ATOMS: atom_id res chain seq x y z
N MET A 1 -15.85 -4.04 4.59
CA MET A 1 -16.81 -4.66 3.63
C MET A 1 -16.45 -6.11 3.32
N LEU A 2 -15.26 -6.40 2.79
CA LEU A 2 -14.85 -7.79 2.46
C LEU A 2 -14.90 -8.75 3.67
N ALA A 3 -14.35 -8.37 4.82
CA ALA A 3 -14.41 -9.20 6.03
C ALA A 3 -15.86 -9.54 6.46
N ALA A 4 -16.79 -8.60 6.27
CA ALA A 4 -18.21 -8.80 6.56
C ALA A 4 -18.87 -9.68 5.50
N ALA A 5 -18.53 -9.51 4.21
CA ALA A 5 -19.03 -10.35 3.13
C ALA A 5 -18.67 -11.84 3.34
N PHE A 6 -17.45 -12.11 3.83
CA PHE A 6 -17.04 -13.46 4.20
C PHE A 6 -17.67 -13.97 5.51
N HIS A 7 -17.94 -13.09 6.49
CA HIS A 7 -18.56 -13.50 7.75
C HIS A 7 -20.03 -13.90 7.58
N PHE A 8 -20.77 -13.15 6.76
CA PHE A 8 -22.20 -13.38 6.51
C PHE A 8 -22.45 -14.30 5.30
N GLU A 9 -21.40 -14.96 4.78
CA GLU A 9 -21.46 -15.84 3.60
C GLU A 9 -22.25 -15.20 2.44
N MET A 10 -21.97 -13.92 2.18
CA MET A 10 -22.69 -13.14 1.17
C MET A 10 -22.45 -13.70 -0.23
N ASN A 11 -23.41 -13.44 -1.14
CA ASN A 11 -23.37 -13.93 -2.51
C ASN A 11 -22.00 -13.67 -3.19
N PRO A 12 -21.40 -14.66 -3.89
CA PRO A 12 -20.11 -14.51 -4.56
C PRO A 12 -20.01 -13.30 -5.50
N ILE A 13 -21.10 -12.91 -6.16
CA ILE A 13 -21.17 -11.74 -7.03
C ILE A 13 -20.93 -10.46 -6.21
N PHE A 14 -21.56 -10.36 -5.03
CA PHE A 14 -21.37 -9.21 -4.13
C PHE A 14 -19.92 -9.12 -3.63
N THR A 15 -19.33 -10.24 -3.23
CA THR A 15 -17.92 -10.32 -2.82
C THR A 15 -16.99 -9.88 -3.95
N THR A 16 -17.25 -10.33 -5.18
CA THR A 16 -16.49 -9.95 -6.37
C THR A 16 -16.56 -8.45 -6.63
N ILE A 17 -17.75 -7.86 -6.57
CA ILE A 17 -17.93 -6.40 -6.73
C ILE A 17 -17.13 -5.64 -5.66
N CYS A 18 -17.13 -6.11 -4.41
CA CYS A 18 -16.35 -5.49 -3.33
C CYS A 18 -14.84 -5.54 -3.62
N ILE A 19 -14.32 -6.65 -4.15
CA ILE A 19 -12.91 -6.77 -4.57
C ILE A 19 -12.61 -5.81 -5.71
N MET A 20 -13.47 -5.73 -6.73
CA MET A 20 -13.27 -4.83 -7.86
C MET A 20 -13.27 -3.36 -7.45
N LEU A 21 -14.17 -2.96 -6.56
CA LEU A 21 -14.19 -1.61 -6.00
C LEU A 21 -12.89 -1.30 -5.24
N PHE A 22 -12.43 -2.23 -4.39
CA PHE A 22 -11.15 -2.08 -3.69
C PHE A 22 -9.98 -1.89 -4.67
N ILE A 23 -9.91 -2.71 -5.72
CA ILE A 23 -8.86 -2.61 -6.76
C ILE A 23 -8.96 -1.25 -7.47
N ALA A 24 -10.16 -0.79 -7.82
CA ALA A 24 -10.36 0.49 -8.49
C ALA A 24 -9.85 1.66 -7.64
N PHE A 25 -10.20 1.71 -6.35
CA PHE A 25 -9.69 2.73 -5.42
C PHE A 25 -8.17 2.66 -5.22
N PHE A 26 -7.62 1.46 -5.10
CA PHE A 26 -6.18 1.27 -4.97
C PHE A 26 -5.43 1.79 -6.21
N ALA A 27 -5.95 1.45 -7.41
CA ALA A 27 -5.36 1.85 -8.68
C ALA A 27 -5.49 3.36 -8.94
N SER A 28 -6.58 4.01 -8.50
CA SER A 28 -6.79 5.45 -8.72
C SER A 28 -6.03 6.33 -7.72
N CYS A 29 -5.83 5.88 -6.49
CA CYS A 29 -5.31 6.72 -5.42
C CYS A 29 -3.93 6.27 -4.94
N ILE A 30 -3.85 5.09 -4.33
CA ILE A 30 -2.67 4.68 -3.55
C ILE A 30 -1.50 4.33 -4.47
N GLY A 31 -1.76 3.59 -5.55
CA GLY A 31 -0.73 3.14 -6.48
C GLY A 31 0.05 4.32 -7.11
N PRO A 32 -0.62 5.24 -7.83
CA PRO A 32 0.04 6.39 -8.45
C PRO A 32 0.70 7.30 -7.41
N ALA A 33 0.02 7.60 -6.29
CA ALA A 33 0.57 8.48 -5.27
C ALA A 33 1.85 7.93 -4.65
N PHE A 34 1.89 6.62 -4.35
CA PHE A 34 3.08 5.98 -3.78
C PHE A 34 4.29 6.13 -4.69
N TRP A 35 4.17 5.81 -5.97
CA TRP A 35 5.30 5.86 -6.90
C TRP A 35 5.75 7.29 -7.19
N THR A 36 4.82 8.24 -7.28
CA THR A 36 5.15 9.66 -7.37
C THR A 36 5.97 10.12 -6.16
N MET A 37 5.50 9.86 -4.94
CA MET A 37 6.21 10.23 -3.71
C MET A 37 7.60 9.61 -3.63
N VAL A 38 7.76 8.32 -3.95
CA VAL A 38 9.07 7.66 -3.94
C VAL A 38 10.05 8.38 -4.87
N THR A 39 9.60 8.83 -6.05
CA THR A 39 10.49 9.56 -6.96
C THR A 39 10.80 10.98 -6.51
N GLU A 40 9.88 11.65 -5.81
CA GLU A 40 10.06 13.01 -5.29
C GLU A 40 10.92 13.06 -4.02
N MET A 41 10.81 12.05 -3.15
CA MET A 41 11.48 12.01 -1.84
C MET A 41 13.01 11.90 -1.94
N PHE A 42 13.53 11.26 -3.00
CA PHE A 42 14.95 11.00 -3.12
C PHE A 42 15.66 12.02 -4.02
N PRO A 43 16.85 12.51 -3.61
CA PRO A 43 17.70 13.36 -4.43
C PRO A 43 17.99 12.77 -5.80
N ASN A 44 18.08 13.61 -6.82
CA ASN A 44 18.37 13.18 -8.20
C ASN A 44 19.59 12.24 -8.31
N ARG A 45 20.62 12.48 -7.48
CA ARG A 45 21.87 11.69 -7.48
C ARG A 45 21.67 10.21 -7.10
N ILE A 46 20.76 9.91 -6.16
CA ILE A 46 20.55 8.55 -5.63
C ILE A 46 19.18 7.97 -6.01
N ARG A 47 18.33 8.75 -6.69
CA ARG A 47 16.95 8.37 -7.03
C ARG A 47 16.86 7.00 -7.70
N GLY A 48 17.71 6.72 -8.68
CA GLY A 48 17.70 5.43 -9.38
C GLY A 48 17.93 4.24 -8.45
N GLN A 49 18.91 4.34 -7.55
CA GLN A 49 19.22 3.29 -6.57
C GLN A 49 18.11 3.15 -5.52
N ALA A 50 17.55 4.28 -5.06
CA ALA A 50 16.48 4.28 -4.07
C ALA A 50 15.19 3.66 -4.61
N VAL A 51 14.80 4.01 -5.84
CA VAL A 51 13.64 3.42 -6.54
C VAL A 51 13.86 1.93 -6.78
N ALA A 52 15.08 1.51 -7.14
CA ALA A 52 15.40 0.09 -7.32
C ALA A 52 15.25 -0.70 -6.00
N LEU A 53 15.79 -0.18 -4.89
CA LEU A 53 15.66 -0.81 -3.57
C LEU A 53 14.20 -0.86 -3.10
N ALA A 54 13.44 0.23 -3.29
CA ALA A 54 12.02 0.28 -2.96
C ALA A 54 11.23 -0.76 -3.76
N SER A 55 11.49 -0.86 -5.07
CA SER A 55 10.85 -1.84 -5.96
C SER A 55 11.22 -3.26 -5.57
N PHE A 56 12.49 -3.54 -5.33
CA PHE A 56 12.95 -4.86 -4.89
C PHE A 56 12.25 -5.28 -3.59
N THR A 57 12.23 -4.39 -2.60
CA THR A 57 11.56 -4.63 -1.32
C THR A 57 10.07 -4.91 -1.51
N GLN A 58 9.40 -4.10 -2.33
CA GLN A 58 7.98 -4.27 -2.68
C GLN A 58 7.70 -5.61 -3.35
N TRP A 59 8.55 -6.05 -4.28
CA TRP A 59 8.41 -7.35 -4.95
C TRP A 59 8.67 -8.52 -4.00
N VAL A 60 9.67 -8.44 -3.11
CA VAL A 60 9.92 -9.47 -2.10
C VAL A 60 8.72 -9.64 -1.19
N PHE A 61 8.17 -8.55 -0.63
CA PHE A 61 6.99 -8.64 0.21
C PHE A 61 5.74 -9.08 -0.55
N ASN A 62 5.58 -8.66 -1.81
CA ASN A 62 4.49 -9.17 -2.66
C ASN A 62 4.59 -10.69 -2.85
N PHE A 63 5.77 -11.21 -3.15
CA PHE A 63 6.01 -12.64 -3.27
C PHE A 63 5.64 -13.38 -1.97
N LEU A 64 6.09 -12.88 -0.82
CA LEU A 64 5.75 -13.49 0.47
C LEU A 64 4.24 -13.48 0.72
N VAL A 65 3.55 -12.37 0.46
CA VAL A 65 2.09 -12.30 0.62
C VAL A 65 1.39 -13.30 -0.28
N VAL A 66 1.74 -13.36 -1.57
CA VAL A 66 1.13 -14.32 -2.52
C VAL A 66 1.39 -15.76 -2.08
N LEU A 67 2.60 -16.06 -1.60
CA LEU A 67 2.98 -17.39 -1.13
C LEU A 67 2.22 -17.80 0.13
N PHE A 68 2.10 -16.90 1.11
CA PHE A 68 1.51 -17.22 2.42
C PHE A 68 -0.01 -17.03 2.47
N PHE A 69 -0.59 -16.22 1.59
CA PHE A 69 -2.02 -15.88 1.63
C PHE A 69 -2.94 -17.11 1.63
N PRO A 70 -2.75 -18.16 0.81
CA PRO A 70 -3.59 -19.35 0.84
C PRO A 70 -3.53 -20.07 2.21
N TYR A 71 -2.34 -20.19 2.79
CA TYR A 71 -2.16 -20.83 4.10
C TYR A 71 -2.83 -20.04 5.22
N VAL A 72 -2.71 -18.71 5.19
CA VAL A 72 -3.39 -17.83 6.16
C VAL A 72 -4.89 -17.89 5.98
N LEU A 73 -5.38 -17.89 4.74
CA LEU A 73 -6.80 -17.96 4.42
C LEU A 73 -7.42 -19.27 4.90
N ASP A 74 -6.73 -20.39 4.74
CA ASP A 74 -7.17 -21.71 5.20
C ASP A 74 -7.15 -21.79 6.74
N ALA A 75 -6.09 -21.30 7.38
CA ALA A 75 -5.94 -21.39 8.84
C ALA A 75 -6.86 -20.42 9.62
N MET A 76 -7.07 -19.20 9.11
CA MET A 76 -7.82 -18.14 9.81
C MET A 76 -9.22 -17.90 9.24
N GLY A 77 -9.53 -18.43 8.06
CA GLY A 77 -10.75 -18.14 7.32
C GLY A 77 -10.75 -16.75 6.67
N GLY A 78 -11.67 -16.55 5.72
CA GLY A 78 -11.76 -15.30 4.94
C GLY A 78 -12.03 -14.06 5.80
N SER A 79 -12.94 -14.14 6.76
CA SER A 79 -13.34 -12.97 7.55
C SER A 79 -12.17 -12.37 8.34
N LEU A 80 -11.46 -13.19 9.12
CA LEU A 80 -10.31 -12.73 9.91
C LEU A 80 -9.14 -12.30 9.02
N THR A 81 -8.90 -13.01 7.91
CA THR A 81 -7.84 -12.64 6.96
C THR A 81 -8.07 -11.24 6.38
N PHE A 82 -9.28 -10.95 5.88
CA PHE A 82 -9.58 -9.62 5.33
C PHE A 82 -9.69 -8.53 6.41
N LEU A 83 -10.07 -8.88 7.64
CA LEU A 83 -10.05 -7.94 8.77
C LEU A 83 -8.61 -7.55 9.12
N PHE A 84 -7.70 -8.53 9.19
CA PHE A 84 -6.28 -8.29 9.39
C PHE A 84 -5.69 -7.40 8.30
N LEU A 85 -5.96 -7.68 7.03
CA LEU A 85 -5.52 -6.83 5.91
C LEU A 85 -6.09 -5.41 6.00
N SER A 86 -7.35 -5.27 6.42
CA SER A 86 -7.95 -3.95 6.66
C SER A 86 -7.25 -3.18 7.78
N ALA A 87 -6.89 -3.86 8.87
CA ALA A 87 -6.16 -3.25 9.98
C ALA A 87 -4.75 -2.80 9.54
N MET A 88 -4.06 -3.61 8.74
CA MET A 88 -2.77 -3.23 8.14
C MET A 88 -2.88 -1.98 7.26
N GLY A 89 -3.94 -1.85 6.46
CA GLY A 89 -4.20 -0.64 5.66
C GLY A 89 -4.41 0.61 6.51
N VAL A 90 -5.08 0.48 7.65
CA VAL A 90 -5.24 1.60 8.61
C VAL A 90 -3.89 1.97 9.24
N ILE A 91 -3.07 0.99 9.63
CA ILE A 91 -1.72 1.23 10.15
C ILE A 91 -0.84 1.91 9.11
N GLN A 92 -0.91 1.49 7.84
CA GLN A 92 -0.24 2.17 6.74
C GLN A 92 -0.64 3.64 6.64
N LEU A 93 -1.94 3.95 6.76
CA LEU A 93 -2.43 5.33 6.72
C LEU A 93 -1.81 6.17 7.85
N PHE A 94 -1.75 5.65 9.07
CA PHE A 94 -1.11 6.34 10.19
C PHE A 94 0.39 6.56 9.97
N ILE A 95 1.10 5.54 9.47
CA ILE A 95 2.54 5.66 9.16
C ILE A 95 2.75 6.77 8.13
N VAL A 96 1.96 6.80 7.07
CA VAL A 96 2.05 7.84 6.03
C VAL A 96 1.80 9.23 6.63
N GLN A 97 0.76 9.39 7.44
CA GLN A 97 0.42 10.68 8.06
C GLN A 97 1.50 11.21 9.02
N ILE A 98 2.24 10.32 9.68
CA ILE A 98 3.27 10.70 10.67
C ILE A 98 4.63 10.93 10.01
N TYR A 99 5.05 10.06 9.09
CA TYR A 99 6.43 10.05 8.58
C TYR A 99 6.61 10.75 7.23
N LEU A 100 5.55 10.85 6.41
CA LEU A 100 5.65 11.53 5.13
C LEU A 100 5.25 13.00 5.26
N LYS A 101 6.08 13.87 4.69
CA LYS A 101 5.79 15.29 4.53
C LYS A 101 5.08 15.52 3.20
N GLU A 102 4.13 16.45 3.17
CA GLU A 102 3.46 16.86 1.95
C GLU A 102 4.46 17.48 0.94
N THR A 103 4.51 16.90 -0.26
CA THR A 103 5.38 17.29 -1.38
C THR A 103 4.64 18.07 -2.47
N LYS A 104 3.29 18.09 -2.44
CA LYS A 104 2.48 18.75 -3.46
C LYS A 104 2.83 20.23 -3.61
N GLY A 105 3.11 20.64 -4.85
CA GLY A 105 3.35 22.03 -5.23
C GLY A 105 4.75 22.55 -4.86
N LYS A 106 5.66 21.68 -4.43
CA LYS A 106 7.06 22.02 -4.12
C LYS A 106 7.98 21.61 -5.26
N THR A 107 9.10 22.31 -5.41
CA THR A 107 10.16 21.87 -6.33
C THR A 107 10.94 20.69 -5.72
N LEU A 108 11.66 19.94 -6.56
CA LEU A 108 12.47 18.82 -6.09
C LEU A 108 13.57 19.29 -5.12
N GLU A 109 14.12 20.48 -5.34
CA GLU A 109 15.15 21.09 -4.48
C GLU A 109 14.58 21.47 -3.11
N GLU A 110 13.35 22.02 -3.08
CA GLU A 110 12.64 22.29 -1.83
C GLU A 110 12.39 20.99 -1.05
N ILE A 111 11.98 19.92 -1.74
CA ILE A 111 11.75 18.61 -1.13
C ILE A 111 13.05 18.02 -0.58
N GLU A 112 14.14 18.07 -1.33
CA GLU A 112 15.45 17.61 -0.87
C GLU A 112 15.90 18.35 0.40
N SER A 113 15.71 19.66 0.45
CA SER A 113 16.01 20.47 1.64
C SER A 113 15.16 20.12 2.88
N MET A 114 13.96 19.54 2.70
CA MET A 114 13.13 19.09 3.82
C MET A 114 13.69 17.86 4.54
N TRP A 115 14.55 17.08 3.86
CA TRP A 115 15.15 15.86 4.38
C TRP A 115 16.58 16.08 4.87
N VAL A 116 17.31 17.01 4.24
CA VAL A 116 18.64 17.45 4.66
C VAL A 116 18.51 18.57 5.69
N LYS A 117 18.33 18.23 6.97
CA LYS A 117 18.58 19.18 8.06
C LYS A 117 20.08 19.24 8.32
N ASN A 118 20.66 20.45 8.34
CA ASN A 118 21.98 20.73 8.92
C ASN A 118 22.09 20.16 10.34
#